data_AF-A0A3S3K9E0-F1
#
_entry.id   AF-A0A3S3K9E0-F1
#
_cell.length_a   1.000
_cell.length_b   1.000
_cell.length_c   1.000
_cell.angle_alpha   90.00
_cell.angle_beta   90.00
_cell.angle_gamma   90.00
#
_symmetry.space_group_name_H-M   'P 1'
#
loop_
_entity.id
_entity.type
_entity.pdbx_description
1 polymer ?
#
loop_
_entity_poly.entity_id
_entity_poly.type
_entity_poly.pdbx_seq_one_letter_code
_entity_poly.pdbx_strand_id
1 'polypeptide(L)'
;MAGSETPREATRSIIFHCRLIPPRPDFAFTMTEEERALMGRHADFLREKLREGVMIMAGPVADPAGPWGLLILRAGSEAEARAVTDGDPVARSGRGFRYEILQLLSVIM
;
A
#
# COMPACT_ATOMS: atom_id res chain seq x y z
N MET A 1 17.94 23.58 33.71
CA MET A 1 17.73 23.64 32.25
C MET A 1 16.94 22.40 31.85
N ALA A 2 15.61 22.47 32.03
CA ALA A 2 14.72 21.36 31.70
C ALA A 2 14.31 21.52 30.23
N GLY A 3 14.89 20.69 29.36
CA GLY A 3 14.39 20.53 28.00
C GLY A 3 13.10 19.73 28.07
N SER A 4 11.97 20.41 27.91
CA SER A 4 10.68 19.79 27.73
C SER A 4 10.68 19.06 26.38
N GLU A 5 11.03 17.78 26.38
CA GLU A 5 10.61 16.88 25.32
C GLU A 5 9.09 16.73 25.45
N THR A 6 8.37 17.49 24.63
CA THR A 6 6.96 17.20 24.33
C THR A 6 6.89 15.73 23.92
N PRO A 7 6.03 14.90 24.54
CA PRO A 7 5.73 13.60 23.98
C PRO A 7 5.30 13.85 22.53
N ARG A 8 5.89 13.15 21.54
CA ARG A 8 5.28 13.06 20.21
C ARG A 8 3.85 12.63 20.48
N GLU A 9 2.91 13.55 20.33
CA GLU A 9 1.49 13.29 20.41
C GLU A 9 1.28 12.03 19.60
N ALA A 10 0.89 10.94 20.25
CA ALA A 10 0.65 9.67 19.60
C ALA A 10 -0.56 9.89 18.70
N THR A 11 -0.30 10.42 17.51
CA THR A 11 -1.30 10.87 16.56
C THR A 11 -2.13 9.64 16.25
N ARG A 12 -3.43 9.68 16.57
CA ARG A 12 -4.35 8.60 16.20
C ARG A 12 -4.18 8.34 14.71
N SER A 13 -3.51 7.27 14.38
CA SER A 13 -3.19 6.98 12.99
C SER A 13 -4.40 6.27 12.38
N ILE A 14 -4.92 6.83 11.31
CA ILE A 14 -6.05 6.30 10.55
C ILE A 14 -5.57 5.07 9.79
N ILE A 15 -6.41 4.03 9.74
CA ILE A 15 -6.12 2.84 8.95
C ILE A 15 -6.82 2.96 7.60
N PHE A 16 -6.08 2.69 6.53
CA PHE A 16 -6.57 2.71 5.17
C PHE A 16 -6.53 1.31 4.57
N HIS A 17 -7.62 0.96 3.90
CA HIS A 17 -7.67 -0.11 2.91
C HIS A 17 -7.26 0.47 1.56
N CYS A 18 -6.19 -0.07 1.01
CA CYS A 18 -5.68 0.30 -0.29
C CYS A 18 -5.76 -0.90 -1.23
N ARG A 19 -6.64 -0.81 -2.23
CA ARG A 19 -6.79 -1.83 -3.27
C ARG A 19 -5.97 -1.42 -4.50
N LEU A 20 -4.98 -2.24 -4.83
CA LEU A 20 -4.20 -2.15 -6.07
C LEU A 20 -4.91 -2.92 -7.17
N ILE A 21 -5.43 -2.20 -8.15
CA ILE A 21 -6.08 -2.75 -9.34
C ILE A 21 -5.01 -2.90 -10.44
N PRO A 22 -4.75 -4.13 -10.94
CA PRO A 22 -3.83 -4.35 -12.04
C PRO A 22 -4.39 -3.83 -13.37
N PRO A 23 -3.56 -3.67 -14.41
CA PRO A 23 -4.00 -3.14 -15.70
C PRO A 23 -4.97 -4.06 -16.47
N ARG A 24 -5.05 -5.34 -16.10
CA ARG A 24 -5.95 -6.33 -16.72
C ARG A 24 -6.34 -7.42 -15.71
N PRO A 25 -7.53 -8.06 -15.83
CA PRO A 25 -8.03 -9.04 -14.84
C PRO A 25 -7.16 -10.30 -14.69
N ASP A 26 -6.51 -10.72 -15.77
CA ASP A 26 -5.65 -11.91 -15.83
C ASP A 26 -4.18 -11.61 -15.53
N PHE A 27 -3.85 -10.36 -15.14
CA PHE A 27 -2.47 -9.86 -14.99
C PHE A 27 -1.59 -10.79 -14.15
N ALA A 28 -2.11 -11.31 -13.03
CA ALA A 28 -1.36 -12.20 -12.14
C ALA A 28 -0.88 -13.49 -12.82
N PHE A 29 -1.54 -13.90 -13.90
CA PHE A 29 -1.26 -15.13 -14.64
C PHE A 29 -0.54 -14.87 -15.96
N THR A 30 -0.63 -13.66 -16.51
CA THR A 30 -0.12 -13.33 -17.85
C THR A 30 1.01 -12.30 -17.83
N MET A 31 1.72 -12.13 -16.71
CA MET A 31 2.83 -11.17 -16.61
C MET A 31 3.93 -11.44 -17.63
N THR A 32 4.38 -10.39 -18.32
CA THR A 32 5.66 -10.41 -19.05
C THR A 32 6.85 -10.43 -18.08
N GLU A 33 8.06 -10.68 -18.59
CA GLU A 33 9.27 -10.63 -17.76
C GLU A 33 9.50 -9.25 -17.14
N GLU A 34 9.26 -8.19 -17.89
CA GLU A 34 9.32 -6.81 -17.37
C GLU A 34 8.30 -6.55 -16.26
N GLU A 35 7.09 -7.08 -16.41
CA GLU A 35 6.02 -6.98 -15.40
C GLU A 35 6.38 -7.77 -14.14
N ARG A 36 6.97 -8.95 -14.30
CA ARG A 36 7.48 -9.75 -13.18
C ARG A 36 8.58 -9.01 -12.43
N ALA A 37 9.52 -8.40 -13.15
CA ALA A 37 10.57 -7.58 -12.55
C ALA A 37 10.01 -6.34 -11.83
N LEU A 38 8.98 -5.69 -12.39
CA LEU A 38 8.26 -4.60 -11.73
C LEU A 38 7.58 -5.08 -10.44
N MET A 39 6.90 -6.21 -10.47
CA MET A 39 6.25 -6.80 -9.29
C MET A 39 7.25 -7.23 -8.22
N GLY A 40 8.49 -7.59 -8.60
CA GLY A 40 9.60 -7.77 -7.66
C GLY A 40 9.92 -6.49 -6.89
N ARG A 41 10.12 -5.37 -7.60
CA ARG A 41 10.36 -4.05 -6.97
C ARG A 41 9.19 -3.60 -6.09
N HIS A 42 7.97 -3.85 -6.55
CA HIS A 42 6.76 -3.62 -5.75
C HIS A 42 6.79 -4.41 -4.44
N ALA A 43 7.07 -5.72 -4.50
CA ALA A 43 7.15 -6.55 -3.31
C ALA A 43 8.22 -6.07 -2.32
N ASP A 44 9.38 -5.62 -2.81
CA ASP A 44 10.44 -5.07 -1.96
C ASP A 44 10.03 -3.74 -1.31
N PHE A 45 9.36 -2.85 -2.06
CA PHE A 45 8.76 -1.64 -1.51
C PHE A 45 7.75 -1.96 -0.39
N LEU A 46 6.85 -2.93 -0.59
CA LEU A 46 5.89 -3.33 0.45
C LEU A 46 6.59 -3.89 1.70
N ARG A 47 7.64 -4.70 1.53
CA ARG A 47 8.44 -5.22 2.64
C ARG A 47 9.11 -4.09 3.43
N GLU A 48 9.63 -3.08 2.74
CA GLU A 48 10.19 -1.90 3.38
C GLU A 48 9.13 -1.17 4.23
N LYS A 49 7.94 -0.93 3.67
CA LYS A 49 6.85 -0.26 4.40
C LYS A 49 6.29 -1.05 5.56
N LEU A 50 6.29 -2.38 5.48
CA LEU A 50 6.00 -3.26 6.62
C LEU A 50 7.07 -3.09 7.72
N ARG A 51 8.34 -3.04 7.35
CA ARG A 51 9.47 -2.88 8.29
C ARG A 51 9.50 -1.51 8.96
N GLU A 52 9.05 -0.47 8.27
CA GLU A 52 8.87 0.89 8.79
C GLU A 52 7.64 1.03 9.72
N GLY A 53 6.73 0.04 9.73
CA GLY A 53 5.47 0.11 10.49
C GLY A 53 4.39 0.99 9.85
N VAL A 54 4.65 1.55 8.66
CA VAL A 54 3.67 2.29 7.84
C VAL A 54 2.62 1.32 7.30
N MET A 55 3.02 0.11 6.93
CA MET A 55 2.12 -0.93 6.46
C MET A 55 1.88 -1.97 7.55
N ILE A 56 0.63 -2.42 7.68
CA ILE A 56 0.22 -3.43 8.66
C ILE A 56 0.25 -4.82 8.02
N MET A 57 -0.30 -4.92 6.81
CA MET A 57 -0.27 -6.15 6.01
C MET A 57 -0.41 -5.81 4.53
N ALA A 58 0.11 -6.69 3.67
CA ALA A 58 -0.15 -6.63 2.24
C ALA A 58 -0.07 -8.01 1.60
N GLY A 59 -0.81 -8.21 0.51
CA GLY A 59 -0.77 -9.44 -0.26
C GLY A 59 -1.79 -9.48 -1.41
N PRO A 60 -1.65 -10.43 -2.34
CA PRO A 60 -2.63 -10.62 -3.40
C PRO A 60 -3.92 -11.23 -2.84
N VAL A 61 -5.05 -10.75 -3.32
CA VAL A 61 -6.37 -11.35 -3.14
C VAL A 61 -6.68 -12.18 -4.37
N ALA A 62 -6.90 -13.49 -4.18
CA ALA A 62 -7.25 -14.44 -5.24
C ALA A 62 -8.74 -14.36 -5.60
N ASP A 63 -9.17 -13.17 -6.02
CA ASP A 63 -10.55 -12.92 -6.47
C ASP A 63 -10.80 -13.67 -7.80
N PRO A 64 -11.84 -14.53 -7.90
CA PRO A 64 -12.18 -15.24 -9.12
C PRO A 64 -12.50 -14.32 -10.30
N ALA A 65 -12.91 -13.07 -10.06
CA ALA A 65 -13.14 -12.09 -11.12
C ALA A 65 -11.82 -11.48 -11.67
N GLY A 66 -10.70 -11.71 -10.99
CA GLY A 66 -9.38 -11.19 -11.36
C GLY A 66 -8.57 -10.81 -10.12
N PRO A 67 -7.39 -11.41 -9.87
CA PRO A 67 -6.60 -11.11 -8.69
C PRO A 67 -6.19 -9.64 -8.57
N TRP A 68 -6.16 -9.10 -7.36
CA TRP A 68 -5.80 -7.71 -7.06
C TRP A 68 -4.98 -7.61 -5.76
N GLY A 69 -4.32 -6.48 -5.50
CA GLY A 69 -3.48 -6.33 -4.31
C GLY A 69 -4.22 -5.68 -3.14
N LEU A 70 -4.24 -6.32 -1.97
CA LEU A 70 -4.68 -5.73 -0.71
C LEU A 70 -3.48 -5.16 0.04
N LEU A 71 -3.57 -3.90 0.43
CA LEU A 71 -2.64 -3.27 1.35
C LEU A 71 -3.45 -2.62 2.47
N ILE A 72 -3.07 -2.88 3.71
CA ILE A 72 -3.60 -2.17 4.90
C ILE A 72 -2.47 -1.34 5.46
N LEU A 73 -2.64 -0.01 5.45
CA LEU A 73 -1.62 0.92 5.90
C LEU A 73 -2.14 1.88 6.97
N ARG A 74 -1.20 2.43 7.72
CA ARG A 74 -1.41 3.39 8.80
C ARG A 74 -0.88 4.76 8.34
N ALA A 75 -1.72 5.79 8.39
CA ALA A 75 -1.35 7.16 8.01
C ALA A 75 -2.08 8.21 8.86
N GLY A 76 -1.56 9.43 8.94
CA GLY A 76 -2.21 10.54 9.63
C GLY A 76 -3.36 11.17 8.84
N SER A 77 -3.40 10.97 7.52
CA SER A 77 -4.42 11.52 6.62
C SER A 77 -4.52 10.72 5.32
N GLU A 78 -5.58 10.98 4.52
CA GLU A 78 -5.68 10.42 3.17
C GLU A 78 -4.57 10.91 2.25
N ALA A 79 -4.12 12.17 2.40
CA ALA A 79 -3.01 12.71 1.62
C ALA A 79 -1.69 11.97 1.89
N GLU A 80 -1.43 11.61 3.15
CA GLU A 80 -0.28 10.77 3.51
C GLU A 80 -0.42 9.34 2.98
N ALA A 81 -1.61 8.73 3.11
CA ALA A 81 -1.88 7.42 2.54
C ALA A 81 -1.62 7.39 1.02
N ARG A 82 -2.10 8.44 0.33
CA ARG A 82 -1.87 8.65 -1.10
C ARG A 82 -0.39 8.82 -1.43
N ALA A 83 0.34 9.61 -0.65
CA ALA A 83 1.77 9.79 -0.85
C ALA A 83 2.55 8.47 -0.70
N VAL A 84 2.16 7.60 0.22
CA VAL A 84 2.73 6.25 0.33
C VAL A 84 2.44 5.43 -0.93
N THR A 85 1.18 5.37 -1.38
CA THR A 85 0.83 4.59 -2.59
C THR A 85 1.42 5.15 -3.89
N ASP A 86 1.60 6.47 -3.99
CA ASP A 86 2.25 7.14 -5.12
C ASP A 86 3.78 6.89 -5.13
N GLY A 87 4.32 6.42 -4.00
CA GLY A 87 5.68 5.91 -3.85
C GLY A 87 5.89 4.53 -4.45
N ASP A 88 4.82 3.77 -4.69
CA ASP A 88 4.92 2.40 -5.16
C ASP A 88 5.46 2.33 -6.60
N PRO A 89 6.45 1.47 -6.89
CA PRO A 89 6.94 1.24 -8.25
C PRO A 89 5.84 1.00 -9.29
N VAL A 90 4.75 0.31 -8.95
CA VAL A 90 3.65 0.06 -9.90
C VAL A 90 2.89 1.33 -10.26
N ALA A 91 2.67 2.23 -9.30
CA ALA A 91 2.03 3.52 -9.54
C ALA A 91 2.88 4.42 -10.45
N ARG A 92 4.20 4.41 -10.26
CA ARG A 92 5.16 5.19 -11.05
C ARG A 92 5.47 4.61 -12.42
N SER A 93 5.07 3.37 -12.68
CA SER A 93 5.45 2.66 -13.90
C SER A 93 4.76 3.15 -15.17
N GLY A 94 3.64 3.86 -15.05
CA GLY A 94 2.79 4.22 -16.20
C GLY A 94 2.10 3.02 -16.86
N ARG A 95 2.15 1.82 -16.27
CA ARG A 95 1.63 0.57 -16.85
C ARG A 95 0.16 0.30 -16.50
N GLY A 96 -0.61 1.32 -16.15
CA GLY A 96 -2.07 1.21 -15.94
C GLY A 96 -2.53 0.67 -14.58
N PHE A 97 -1.64 0.53 -13.60
CA PHE A 97 -2.02 0.22 -12.22
C PHE A 97 -2.74 1.39 -11.56
N ARG A 98 -3.72 1.11 -10.70
CA ARG A 98 -4.49 2.13 -9.99
C ARG A 98 -4.72 1.72 -8.54
N TYR A 99 -4.66 2.71 -7.64
CA TYR A 99 -5.05 2.53 -6.24
C TYR A 99 -6.43 3.10 -5.97
N GLU A 100 -7.28 2.31 -5.32
CA GLU A 100 -8.43 2.79 -4.57
C GLU A 100 -8.03 2.85 -3.09
N ILE A 101 -8.17 4.02 -2.46
CA ILE A 101 -7.72 4.28 -1.10
C ILE A 101 -8.94 4.69 -0.29
N LEU A 102 -9.27 3.90 0.72
CA LEU A 102 -10.46 4.12 1.54
C LEU A 102 -10.10 3.98 3.02
N GLN A 103 -10.56 4.92 3.84
CA GLN A 103 -10.44 4.83 5.29
C GLN A 103 -11.28 3.66 5.81
N LEU A 104 -10.70 2.85 6.70
CA LEU A 104 -11.46 1.93 7.54
C LEU A 104 -12.06 2.72 8.70
N LEU A 105 -13.39 2.75 8.78
CA LEU A 105 -14.12 3.46 9.85
C LEU A 105 -13.84 2.86 11.24
N SER A 106 -13.57 1.56 11.29
CA SER A 106 -13.11 0.85 12.49
C SER A 106 -12.26 -0.36 12.08
N VAL A 107 -11.37 -0.80 12.98
CA VAL A 107 -10.50 -1.96 12.76
C VAL A 107 -10.36 -2.74 14.06
N ILE A 108 -10.35 -4.07 13.94
CA ILE A 108 -9.97 -5.01 15.01
C ILE A 108 -8.66 -5.66 14.55
N MET A 109 -7.62 -5.64 15.39
CA MET A 109 -6.27 -6.16 15.10
C MET A 109 -5.82 -7.11 16.19
#